data_AF-A0A381RE61-F1
#
_entry.id   AF-A0A381RE61-F1
#
_cell.length_a   1.000
_cell.length_b   1.000
_cell.length_c   1.000
_cell.angle_alpha   90.00
_cell.angle_beta   90.00
_cell.angle_gamma   90.00
#
_symmetry.space_group_name_H-M   'P 1'
#
loop_
_entity.id
_entity.type
_entity.pdbx_description
1 polymer ?
#
loop_
_entity_poly.entity_id
_entity_poly.type
_entity_poly.pdbx_seq_one_letter_code
_entity_poly.pdbx_strand_id
1 'polypeptide(L)' 'VTSEDEIVVNAPTSFTEAQLDDLEVEFSKVESTLKALADDVDPSTVAGWLDQVEV' A
#
# COMPACT_ATOMS: atom_id res chain seq x y z
N VAL A 1 -28.76 -27.97 -8.21
CA VAL A 1 -27.46 -27.97 -7.50
C VAL A 1 -26.58 -26.94 -8.18
N THR A 2 -26.58 -25.72 -7.67
CA THR A 2 -25.61 -24.70 -8.04
C THR A 2 -24.68 -24.64 -6.85
N SER A 3 -23.51 -25.26 -6.98
CA SER A 3 -22.46 -25.18 -5.99
C SER A 3 -22.04 -23.71 -5.91
N GLU A 4 -22.49 -23.02 -4.88
CA GLU A 4 -21.92 -21.76 -4.47
C GLU A 4 -20.50 -22.12 -4.01
N ASP A 5 -19.50 -21.85 -4.87
CA ASP A 5 -18.10 -21.89 -4.49
C ASP A 5 -17.92 -20.91 -3.32
N GLU A 6 -17.96 -21.45 -2.11
CA GLU A 6 -17.56 -20.77 -0.89
C GLU A 6 -16.12 -20.33 -1.11
N ILE A 7 -15.91 -19.09 -1.52
CA ILE A 7 -14.61 -18.44 -1.48
C ILE A 7 -14.28 -18.39 0.00
N VAL A 8 -13.60 -19.42 0.49
CA VAL A 8 -12.97 -19.42 1.81
C VAL A 8 -11.96 -18.29 1.72
N VAL A 9 -12.39 -17.09 2.13
CA VAL A 9 -11.51 -15.97 2.41
C VAL A 9 -10.71 -16.46 3.60
N ASN A 10 -9.60 -17.12 3.32
CA ASN A 10 -8.59 -17.46 4.30
C ASN A 10 -8.00 -16.12 4.73
N ALA A 11 -8.70 -15.44 5.65
CA ALA A 11 -8.26 -14.17 6.19
C ALA A 11 -6.86 -14.43 6.74
N PRO A 12 -5.82 -13.76 6.22
CA PRO A 12 -4.48 -13.98 6.72
C PRO A 12 -4.51 -13.74 8.23
N THR A 13 -3.99 -14.72 8.95
CA THR A 13 -3.76 -14.66 10.39
C THR A 13 -3.11 -13.32 10.72
N SER A 14 -3.66 -12.63 11.71
CA SER A 14 -3.18 -11.38 12.32
C SER A 14 -1.74 -11.01 11.94
N PHE A 15 -1.56 -9.82 11.34
CA PHE A 15 -0.24 -9.26 11.10
C PHE A 15 0.57 -9.21 12.40
N THR A 16 1.87 -9.48 12.29
CA THR A 16 2.80 -9.18 13.38
C THR A 16 2.95 -7.67 13.52
N GLU A 17 3.40 -7.21 14.68
CA GLU A 17 3.69 -5.78 14.92
C GLU A 17 4.65 -5.22 13.88
N ALA A 18 5.73 -5.95 13.56
CA ALA A 18 6.67 -5.56 12.51
C ALA A 18 6.02 -5.41 11.12
N GLN A 19 5.07 -6.27 10.77
CA GLN A 19 4.34 -6.16 9.49
C GLN A 19 3.39 -4.95 9.47
N LEU A 20 2.86 -4.56 10.64
CA LEU A 20 2.04 -3.36 10.77
C LEU A 20 2.91 -2.09 10.68
N ASP A 21 4.10 -2.10 11.29
CA ASP A 21 5.07 -1.01 11.20
C ASP A 21 5.52 -0.78 9.74
N ASP A 22 5.86 -1.86 9.04
CA ASP A 22 6.23 -1.80 7.62
C ASP A 22 5.08 -1.22 6.78
N LEU A 23 3.84 -1.62 7.08
CA LEU A 23 2.65 -1.14 6.38
C LEU A 23 2.38 0.34 6.68
N GLU A 24 2.58 0.80 7.91
CA GLU A 24 2.44 2.21 8.29
C GLU A 24 3.45 3.10 7.56
N VAL A 25 4.68 2.62 7.40
CA VAL A 25 5.71 3.31 6.60
C VAL A 25 5.27 3.45 5.14
N GLU A 26 4.75 2.37 4.54
CA GLU A 26 4.27 2.40 3.15
C GLU A 26 3.06 3.33 2.99
N PHE A 27 2.10 3.32 3.93
CA PHE A 27 0.98 4.26 3.91
C PHE A 27 1.43 5.70 4.01
N SER A 28 2.41 6.00 4.87
CA SER A 28 2.94 7.36 5.03
C SER A 28 3.60 7.88 3.74
N LYS A 29 4.27 7.01 2.97
CA LYS A 29 4.83 7.36 1.66
C LYS A 29 3.74 7.67 0.63
N VAL A 30 2.70 6.84 0.59
CA VAL A 30 1.56 7.03 -0.32
C VAL A 30 0.82 8.33 0.02
N GLU A 31 0.55 8.59 1.30
CA GLU A 31 -0.09 9.83 1.74
C GLU A 31 0.75 11.06 1.36
N SER A 32 2.05 11.02 1.60
CA SER A 32 2.97 12.11 1.24
C SER A 32 3.02 12.36 -0.27
N THR A 33 3.01 11.30 -1.06
CA THR A 33 2.96 11.33 -2.52
C THR A 33 1.65 11.96 -3.02
N LEU A 34 0.51 11.50 -2.49
CA LEU A 34 -0.80 12.05 -2.85
C LEU A 34 -0.93 13.51 -2.46
N LYS A 35 -0.39 13.89 -1.30
CA LYS A 35 -0.36 15.29 -0.87
C LYS A 35 0.50 16.16 -1.79
N ALA A 36 1.68 15.70 -2.18
CA ALA A 36 2.52 16.41 -3.14
C ALA A 36 1.82 16.60 -4.50
N LEU A 37 1.13 15.58 -5.00
CA LEU A 37 0.34 15.70 -6.23
C LEU A 37 -0.83 16.70 -6.08
N ALA A 38 -1.48 16.73 -4.91
CA ALA A 38 -2.53 17.71 -4.61
C ALA A 38 -1.99 19.15 -4.50
N ASP A 39 -0.73 19.30 -4.07
CA ASP A 39 -0.02 20.57 -3.99
C ASP A 39 0.60 21.00 -5.35
N ASP A 40 0.22 20.35 -6.45
CA ASP A 40 0.66 20.62 -7.84
C ASP A 40 2.18 20.43 -8.04
N VAL A 41 2.80 19.59 -7.21
CA VAL A 41 4.20 19.16 -7.39
C VAL A 41 4.30 18.32 -8.66
N ASP A 42 5.36 18.54 -9.43
CA ASP A 42 5.61 17.84 -10.69
C ASP A 42 5.53 16.31 -10.49
N PRO A 43 4.63 15.60 -11.20
CA PRO A 43 4.44 14.16 -11.06
C PRO A 43 5.71 13.33 -11.29
N SER A 44 6.67 13.83 -12.09
CA SER A 44 7.96 13.17 -12.31
C SER A 44 8.85 13.20 -11.06
N THR A 45 8.72 14.23 -10.23
CA THR A 45 9.40 14.32 -8.93
C THR A 45 8.80 13.34 -7.94
N VAL A 46 7.47 13.21 -7.94
CA VAL A 46 6.74 12.31 -7.05
C VAL A 46 6.92 10.83 -7.44
N ALA A 47 7.00 10.53 -8.74
CA ALA A 47 7.23 9.17 -9.24
C ALA A 47 8.55 8.56 -8.73
N GLY A 48 9.61 9.38 -8.58
CA GLY A 48 10.90 8.94 -8.05
C GLY A 48 10.91 8.61 -6.55
N TRP A 49 9.85 8.91 -5.81
CA TRP A 49 9.73 8.55 -4.39
C TRP A 49 9.13 7.16 -4.18
N LEU A 50 8.30 6.72 -5.14
CA LEU A 50 7.72 5.38 -5.14
C LEU A 50 8.71 4.33 -5.70
N ASP A 51 9.63 4.74 -6.57
CA ASP A 51 10.57 3.86 -7.26
C ASP A 51 11.78 3.43 -6.40
N GLN A 52 11.98 4.03 -5.23
CA GLN A 52 13.10 3.72 -4.32
C GLN A 52 12.89 2.42 -3.49
N VAL A 53 11.87 1.61 -3.82
CA VAL A 53 11.48 0.42 -3.04
C VAL A 53 12.02 -0.89 -3.65
N GLU A 54 12.63 -0.88 -4.85
CA GLU A 54 13.28 -2.08 -5.40
C GLU A 54 14.78 -2.15 -4.98
N VAL A 55 15.10 -3.03 -4.01
CA VAL A 55 16.47 -3.46 -3.67
C VAL A 55 16.61 -4.95 -3.90
#